data_AF-A0A951QIH2-F1
#
_entry.id   AF-A0A951QIH2-F1
#
_cell.length_a   1.000
_cell.length_b   1.000
_cell.length_c   1.000
_cell.angle_alpha   90.00
_cell.angle_beta   90.00
_cell.angle_gamma   90.00
#
_symmetry.space_group_name_H-M   'P 1'
#
loop_
_entity.id
_entity.type
_entity.pdbx_description
1 polymer ?
#
loop_
_entity_poly.entity_id
_entity_poly.type
_entity_poly.pdbx_seq_one_letter_code
_entity_poly.pdbx_strand_id
1 'polypeptide(L)'
;MNETEELKILMVALRGIGKTSLLAAMHEEFNKTFERANLQTWVDDTNTLRAIEECKSILKNIDPRLKKQVTPTQPKENPWNDQGFCFEIGSSGKKFMKLRFTDPSGEYFNPNAAPEEKDYIKQQLNQCDAIVIPIDATALMQKKTGKVSHGELGTWHEEKNNSQRITQLLKDAFSHVDSPRLVILAPIKCEAYNRTSADAESLLYHLKIGYGELLEFFKSDSLINKVAVVVTPVQTIGNITFSHYKTDENNFTKFYYHKTPINAPYQPKDGEQPLRYILLFLINIFLENKRQILQEEKNKLQKLINSLNTEKDKFQNATKDFEEKERLFNQRNNNWWVFREIANFFNDRETPYNTAKEEVNLKQADVKEVQTNVQSTLLKVEATQEQISAFNNALFRFAIGSKNSDGFAIIQGHKWFDIPQSIF
;
A
#
# COMPACT_ATOMS: atom_id res chain seq x y z
N MET A 1 18.24 9.70 -5.76
CA MET A 1 17.57 8.72 -4.88
C MET A 1 16.13 8.67 -5.33
N ASN A 2 15.66 7.54 -5.86
CA ASN A 2 14.23 7.40 -6.15
C ASN A 2 13.54 7.29 -4.80
N GLU A 3 12.64 8.23 -4.47
CA GLU A 3 11.78 8.11 -3.30
C GLU A 3 10.96 6.83 -3.44
N THR A 4 11.18 5.87 -2.54
CA THR A 4 10.35 4.67 -2.43
C THR A 4 8.94 5.11 -2.06
N GLU A 5 7.94 4.71 -2.84
CA GLU A 5 6.55 5.09 -2.59
C GLU A 5 6.10 4.54 -1.23
N GLU A 6 5.70 5.42 -0.32
CA GLU A 6 5.27 5.08 1.03
C GLU A 6 3.75 5.04 1.11
N LEU A 7 3.22 3.87 1.50
CA LEU A 7 1.81 3.66 1.75
C LEU A 7 1.54 3.64 3.25
N LYS A 8 0.51 4.36 3.66
CA LYS A 8 0.23 4.69 5.05
C LYS A 8 -1.02 3.94 5.52
N ILE A 9 -0.85 3.10 6.53
CA ILE A 9 -1.92 2.32 7.15
C ILE A 9 -2.16 2.82 8.56
N LEU A 10 -3.39 3.17 8.89
CA LEU A 10 -3.76 3.64 10.22
C LEU A 10 -4.61 2.62 10.98
N MET A 11 -4.20 2.28 12.21
CA MET A 11 -5.00 1.49 13.13
C MET A 11 -5.97 2.40 13.90
N VAL A 12 -7.28 2.22 13.72
CA VAL A 12 -8.32 3.08 14.32
C VAL A 12 -9.17 2.27 15.28
N ALA A 13 -8.91 2.42 16.58
CA ALA A 13 -9.74 1.87 17.66
C ALA A 13 -9.36 2.50 19.00
N LEU A 14 -10.30 2.46 19.95
CA LEU A 14 -10.06 2.89 21.33
C LEU A 14 -9.07 1.98 22.07
N ARG A 15 -8.75 2.37 23.30
CA ARG A 15 -7.86 1.63 24.18
C ARG A 15 -8.42 0.25 24.51
N GLY A 16 -7.55 -0.75 24.51
CA GLY A 16 -7.86 -2.10 25.02
C GLY A 16 -8.65 -3.00 24.06
N ILE A 17 -9.00 -2.52 22.87
CA ILE A 17 -9.68 -3.35 21.86
C ILE A 17 -8.75 -4.46 21.39
N GLY A 18 -7.56 -4.10 20.92
CA GLY A 18 -6.51 -5.06 20.56
C GLY A 18 -5.71 -4.68 19.31
N LYS A 19 -5.46 -3.37 19.08
CA LYS A 19 -4.70 -2.88 17.92
C LYS A 19 -3.32 -3.53 17.82
N THR A 20 -2.53 -3.43 18.90
CA THR A 20 -1.18 -3.99 18.98
C THR A 20 -1.19 -5.52 18.90
N SER A 21 -2.20 -6.19 19.46
CA SER A 21 -2.35 -7.64 19.32
C SER A 21 -2.69 -8.08 17.91
N LEU A 22 -3.50 -7.30 17.18
CA LEU A 22 -3.75 -7.53 15.76
C LEU A 22 -2.47 -7.33 14.95
N LEU A 23 -1.72 -6.25 15.19
CA LEU A 23 -0.42 -6.03 14.54
C LEU A 23 0.57 -7.16 14.85
N ALA A 24 0.60 -7.67 16.08
CA ALA A 24 1.41 -8.81 16.45
C ALA A 24 1.01 -10.09 15.68
N ALA A 25 -0.30 -10.36 15.55
CA ALA A 25 -0.80 -11.48 14.77
C ALA A 25 -0.49 -11.34 13.26
N MET A 26 -0.62 -10.13 12.70
CA MET A 26 -0.20 -9.84 11.33
C MET A 26 1.31 -10.02 11.15
N HIS A 27 2.11 -9.59 12.13
CA HIS A 27 3.56 -9.67 12.10
C HIS A 27 4.07 -11.13 12.18
N GLU A 28 3.35 -12.05 12.82
CA GLU A 28 3.70 -13.49 12.84
C GLU A 28 3.60 -14.16 11.46
N GLU A 29 2.64 -13.75 10.62
CA GLU A 29 2.42 -14.32 9.29
C GLU A 29 3.07 -13.52 8.16
N PHE A 30 3.80 -12.48 8.55
CA PHE A 30 4.31 -11.46 7.67
C PHE A 30 5.30 -12.00 6.63
N ASN A 31 6.46 -12.49 7.08
CA ASN A 31 7.51 -13.01 6.19
C ASN A 31 6.99 -14.13 5.28
N LYS A 32 6.21 -15.06 5.85
CA LYS A 32 5.60 -16.18 5.11
C LYS A 32 4.67 -15.69 3.99
N THR A 33 3.93 -14.61 4.22
CA THR A 33 2.99 -14.06 3.24
C THR A 33 3.72 -13.46 2.04
N PHE A 34 4.81 -12.73 2.28
CA PHE A 34 5.64 -12.14 1.21
C PHE A 34 6.50 -13.16 0.48
N GLU A 35 7.10 -14.12 1.19
CA GLU A 35 7.88 -15.21 0.59
C GLU A 35 7.03 -16.02 -0.40
N ARG A 36 5.78 -16.34 -0.04
CA ARG A 36 4.83 -17.02 -0.95
C ARG A 36 4.50 -16.22 -2.22
N ALA A 37 4.70 -14.90 -2.18
CA ALA A 37 4.51 -14.00 -3.31
C ALA A 37 5.82 -13.69 -4.05
N ASN A 38 6.93 -14.37 -3.72
CA ASN A 38 8.29 -14.10 -4.24
C ASN A 38 8.75 -12.66 -4.01
N LEU A 39 8.35 -12.08 -2.88
CA LEU A 39 8.77 -10.76 -2.44
C LEU A 39 9.72 -10.86 -1.25
N GLN A 40 10.67 -9.94 -1.20
CA GLN A 40 11.59 -9.74 -0.10
C GLN A 40 11.11 -8.58 0.75
N THR A 41 11.30 -8.69 2.06
CA THR A 41 10.94 -7.66 3.04
C THR A 41 12.15 -7.23 3.85
N TRP A 42 12.27 -5.93 4.09
CA TRP A 42 13.26 -5.34 4.99
C TRP A 42 12.51 -4.56 6.07
N VAL A 43 12.91 -4.74 7.32
CA VAL A 43 12.26 -4.11 8.48
C VAL A 43 13.26 -3.18 9.15
N ASP A 44 12.83 -1.96 9.44
CA ASP A 44 13.63 -1.01 10.22
C ASP A 44 13.44 -1.30 11.72
N ASP A 45 14.53 -1.27 12.49
CA ASP A 45 14.42 -1.33 13.96
C ASP A 45 13.77 -0.04 14.46
N THR A 46 12.57 -0.19 15.02
CA THR A 46 11.74 0.90 15.52
C THR A 46 11.23 0.57 16.91
N ASN A 47 10.91 1.60 17.71
CA ASN A 47 10.25 1.40 19.00
C ASN A 47 8.93 0.61 18.86
N THR A 48 8.23 0.77 17.73
CA THR A 48 7.00 0.04 17.42
C THR A 48 7.26 -1.45 17.18
N LEU A 49 8.34 -1.82 16.48
CA LEU A 49 8.74 -3.22 16.33
C LEU A 49 9.04 -3.86 17.70
N ARG A 50 9.74 -3.15 18.58
CA ARG A 50 10.00 -3.63 19.96
C ARG A 50 8.69 -3.87 20.72
N ALA A 51 7.74 -2.94 20.64
CA ALA A 51 6.41 -3.11 21.26
C ALA A 51 5.64 -4.31 20.68
N ILE A 52 5.77 -4.58 19.38
CA ILE A 52 5.18 -5.76 18.74
C ILE A 52 5.84 -7.06 19.25
N GLU A 53 7.16 -7.11 19.34
CA GLU A 53 7.89 -8.28 19.85
C GLU A 53 7.63 -8.53 21.34
N GLU A 54 7.54 -7.47 22.14
CA GLU A 54 7.08 -7.56 23.53
C GLU A 54 5.64 -8.09 23.62
N CYS A 55 4.73 -7.58 22.78
CA CYS A 55 3.36 -8.07 22.70
C CYS A 55 3.32 -9.57 22.36
N LYS A 56 4.07 -10.01 21.33
CA LYS A 56 4.20 -11.43 20.97
C LYS A 56 4.72 -12.27 22.14
N SER A 57 5.74 -11.79 22.85
CA SER A 57 6.30 -12.48 24.01
C SER A 57 5.25 -12.66 25.12
N ILE A 58 4.46 -11.62 25.41
CA ILE A 58 3.35 -11.70 26.38
C ILE A 58 2.29 -12.71 25.92
N LEU A 59 1.88 -12.66 24.65
CA LEU A 59 0.85 -13.54 24.09
C LEU A 59 1.29 -15.01 24.08
N LYS A 60 2.56 -15.28 23.73
CA LYS A 60 3.16 -16.63 23.78
C LYS A 60 3.21 -17.20 25.21
N ASN A 61 3.45 -16.35 26.19
CA ASN A 61 3.58 -16.72 27.60
C ASN A 61 2.31 -16.47 28.44
N ILE A 62 1.15 -16.31 27.79
CA ILE A 62 -0.09 -15.97 28.49
C ILE A 62 -0.59 -17.18 29.30
N ASP A 63 -0.94 -16.93 30.55
CA ASP A 63 -1.45 -17.97 31.45
C ASP A 63 -2.83 -18.47 31.01
N PRO A 64 -3.28 -19.67 31.43
CA PRO A 64 -4.56 -20.23 30.99
C PRO A 64 -5.79 -19.39 31.32
N ARG A 65 -5.70 -18.46 32.28
CA ARG A 65 -6.78 -17.54 32.66
C ARG A 65 -6.60 -16.13 32.09
N LEU A 66 -5.59 -15.94 31.24
CA LEU A 66 -5.25 -14.67 30.60
C LEU A 66 -5.20 -13.50 31.58
N LYS A 67 -4.62 -13.73 32.77
CA LYS A 67 -4.44 -12.69 33.78
C LYS A 67 -3.39 -11.68 33.34
N LYS A 68 -2.33 -12.14 32.67
CA LYS A 68 -1.35 -11.25 32.03
C LYS A 68 -1.99 -10.59 30.80
N GLN A 69 -1.89 -9.27 30.71
CA GLN A 69 -2.44 -8.49 29.61
C GLN A 69 -1.34 -7.77 28.87
N VAL A 70 -1.54 -7.56 27.57
CA VAL A 70 -0.68 -6.71 26.75
C VAL A 70 -0.81 -5.28 27.27
N THR A 71 0.32 -4.63 27.54
CA THR A 71 0.37 -3.23 27.95
C THR A 71 -0.22 -2.37 26.83
N PRO A 72 -1.24 -1.53 27.10
CA PRO A 72 -1.78 -0.63 26.09
C PRO A 72 -0.71 0.33 25.58
N THR A 73 -0.76 0.68 24.29
CA THR A 73 0.05 1.76 23.72
C THR A 73 -0.20 3.05 24.50
N GLN A 74 0.86 3.61 25.08
CA GLN A 74 0.77 4.83 25.88
C GLN A 74 0.77 6.08 25.00
N PRO A 75 0.03 7.14 25.37
CA PRO A 75 0.20 8.46 24.78
C PRO A 75 1.67 8.89 24.80
N LYS A 76 2.16 9.39 23.67
CA LYS A 76 3.46 10.07 23.60
C LYS A 76 3.31 11.51 24.05
N GLU A 77 4.37 12.10 24.61
CA GLU A 77 4.42 13.55 24.92
C GLU A 77 4.13 14.40 23.68
N ASN A 78 4.63 13.96 22.52
CA ASN A 78 4.30 14.53 21.23
C ASN A 78 3.78 13.41 20.29
N PRO A 79 2.49 13.43 19.90
CA PRO A 79 1.91 12.46 18.96
C PRO A 79 2.65 12.37 17.61
N TRP A 80 3.27 13.47 17.17
CA TRP A 80 4.01 13.56 15.91
C TRP A 80 5.34 12.79 15.91
N ASN A 81 5.83 12.38 17.09
CA ASN A 81 6.99 11.50 17.21
C ASN A 81 6.64 10.02 16.94
N ASP A 82 5.46 9.75 16.38
CA ASP A 82 5.08 8.41 15.98
C ASP A 82 5.65 8.00 14.62
N GLN A 83 6.73 7.22 14.68
CA GLN A 83 7.40 6.64 13.51
C GLN A 83 6.62 5.45 12.92
N GLY A 84 5.64 4.90 13.65
CA GLY A 84 4.93 3.69 13.25
C GLY A 84 5.85 2.47 13.13
N PHE A 85 5.31 1.39 12.58
CA PHE A 85 6.02 0.19 12.18
C PHE A 85 6.20 0.22 10.65
N CYS A 86 7.44 0.40 10.20
CA CYS A 86 7.78 0.51 8.79
C CYS A 86 8.45 -0.76 8.29
N PHE A 87 8.09 -1.15 7.07
CA PHE A 87 8.85 -2.15 6.33
C PHE A 87 8.84 -1.82 4.85
N GLU A 88 9.87 -2.26 4.17
CA GLU A 88 10.07 -2.09 2.74
C GLU A 88 9.86 -3.43 2.05
N ILE A 89 9.19 -3.39 0.90
CA ILE A 89 8.89 -4.54 0.06
C ILE A 89 9.64 -4.36 -1.26
N GLY A 90 10.13 -5.47 -1.79
CA GLY A 90 10.84 -5.49 -3.05
C GLY A 90 11.05 -6.88 -3.61
N SER A 91 11.83 -6.97 -4.67
CA SER A 91 12.21 -8.23 -5.30
C SER A 91 13.61 -8.11 -5.89
N SER A 92 14.33 -9.23 -5.96
CA SER A 92 15.69 -9.30 -6.51
C SER A 92 16.65 -8.25 -5.92
N GLY A 93 16.56 -7.99 -4.61
CA GLY A 93 17.38 -7.02 -3.89
C GLY A 93 17.03 -5.54 -4.12
N LYS A 94 16.03 -5.24 -4.97
CA LYS A 94 15.55 -3.87 -5.21
C LYS A 94 14.31 -3.59 -4.38
N LYS A 95 14.32 -2.48 -3.63
CA LYS A 95 13.18 -1.98 -2.85
C LYS A 95 12.25 -1.17 -3.76
N PHE A 96 10.95 -1.42 -3.68
CA PHE A 96 9.96 -0.79 -4.55
C PHE A 96 8.94 0.05 -3.80
N MET A 97 8.59 -0.36 -2.58
CA MET A 97 7.47 0.19 -1.83
C MET A 97 7.76 0.11 -0.33
N LYS A 98 7.27 1.09 0.43
CA LYS A 98 7.34 1.10 1.89
C LYS A 98 5.92 1.08 2.45
N LEU A 99 5.63 0.18 3.39
CA LEU A 99 4.38 0.22 4.15
C LEU A 99 4.68 0.72 5.55
N ARG A 100 3.84 1.65 6.03
CA ARG A 100 3.93 2.21 7.37
C ARG A 100 2.62 1.98 8.12
N PHE A 101 2.66 1.15 9.15
CA PHE A 101 1.56 0.94 10.08
C PHE A 101 1.69 1.89 11.27
N THR A 102 0.71 2.77 11.45
CA THR A 102 0.64 3.68 12.59
C THR A 102 -0.34 3.11 13.61
N ASP A 103 0.09 2.93 14.86
CA ASP A 103 -0.73 2.47 16.00
C ASP A 103 -0.84 3.57 17.05
N PRO A 104 -1.67 4.62 16.82
CA PRO A 104 -1.83 5.69 17.78
C PRO A 104 -2.39 5.17 19.11
N SER A 105 -2.10 5.88 20.19
CA SER A 105 -2.72 5.61 21.48
C SER A 105 -4.24 5.59 21.34
N GLY A 106 -4.88 4.61 21.99
CA GLY A 106 -6.34 4.53 22.03
C GLY A 106 -7.01 5.75 22.66
N GLU A 107 -6.27 6.50 23.48
CA GLU A 107 -6.75 7.71 24.14
C GLU A 107 -7.01 8.86 23.14
N TYR A 108 -6.29 8.90 22.01
CA TYR A 108 -6.40 9.97 21.02
C TYR A 108 -7.76 9.98 20.29
N PHE A 109 -8.49 8.86 20.34
CA PHE A 109 -9.81 8.72 19.72
C PHE A 109 -10.95 9.19 20.65
N ASN A 110 -10.66 9.48 21.93
CA ASN A 110 -11.65 9.93 22.89
C ASN A 110 -12.18 11.33 22.56
N PRO A 111 -13.47 11.63 22.87
CA PRO A 111 -14.01 12.99 22.73
C PRO A 111 -13.26 14.04 23.55
N ASN A 112 -12.67 13.62 24.67
CA ASN A 112 -11.94 14.48 25.60
C ASN A 112 -10.43 14.51 25.33
N ALA A 113 -9.96 13.93 24.23
CA ALA A 113 -8.57 13.99 23.82
C ALA A 113 -8.11 15.45 23.64
N ALA A 114 -6.83 15.71 23.86
CA ALA A 114 -6.23 17.03 23.70
C ALA A 114 -6.36 17.50 22.23
N PRO A 115 -6.42 18.83 21.98
CA PRO A 115 -6.54 19.36 20.62
C PRO A 115 -5.45 18.83 19.67
N GLU A 116 -4.20 18.77 20.13
CA GLU A 116 -3.06 18.27 19.34
C GLU A 116 -3.21 16.79 18.95
N GLU A 117 -3.76 15.97 19.84
CA GLU A 117 -4.04 14.55 19.57
C GLU A 117 -5.14 14.38 18.52
N LYS A 118 -6.18 15.22 18.60
CA LYS A 118 -7.28 15.23 17.61
C LYS A 118 -6.78 15.68 16.24
N ASP A 119 -5.98 16.74 16.19
CA ASP A 119 -5.39 17.25 14.95
C ASP A 119 -4.46 16.22 14.31
N TYR A 120 -3.65 15.54 15.13
CA TYR A 120 -2.82 14.42 14.69
C TYR A 120 -3.66 13.32 14.05
N ILE A 121 -4.71 12.83 14.72
CA ILE A 121 -5.59 11.77 14.17
C ILE A 121 -6.27 12.22 12.88
N LYS A 122 -6.78 13.45 12.84
CA LYS A 122 -7.40 14.03 11.64
C LYS A 122 -6.42 14.04 10.47
N GLN A 123 -5.18 14.47 10.70
CA GLN A 123 -4.16 14.47 9.66
C GLN A 123 -3.76 13.05 9.23
N GLN A 124 -3.60 12.10 10.16
CA GLN A 124 -3.31 10.71 9.79
C GLN A 124 -4.43 10.11 8.94
N LEU A 125 -5.70 10.34 9.32
CA LEU A 125 -6.86 9.87 8.57
C LEU A 125 -6.90 10.46 7.15
N ASN A 126 -6.61 11.75 7.00
CA ASN A 126 -6.57 12.41 5.68
C ASN A 126 -5.41 11.92 4.79
N GLN A 127 -4.34 11.38 5.37
CA GLN A 127 -3.16 10.95 4.64
C GLN A 127 -3.04 9.42 4.46
N CYS A 128 -3.85 8.62 5.14
CA CYS A 128 -3.73 7.15 5.13
C CYS A 128 -4.40 6.50 3.92
N ASP A 129 -3.72 5.60 3.24
CA ASP A 129 -4.25 4.85 2.09
C ASP A 129 -5.16 3.70 2.52
N ALA A 130 -4.92 3.16 3.71
CA ALA A 130 -5.74 2.12 4.33
C ALA A 130 -6.00 2.40 5.82
N ILE A 131 -7.19 2.02 6.27
CA ILE A 131 -7.62 2.07 7.66
C ILE A 131 -7.94 0.66 8.11
N VAL A 132 -7.39 0.24 9.24
CA VAL A 132 -7.76 -1.03 9.89
C VAL A 132 -8.47 -0.70 11.19
N ILE A 133 -9.68 -1.22 11.34
CA ILE A 133 -10.56 -1.01 12.49
C ILE A 133 -10.70 -2.35 13.21
N PRO A 134 -9.91 -2.60 14.26
CA PRO A 134 -10.12 -3.75 15.13
C PRO A 134 -11.48 -3.65 15.83
N ILE A 135 -12.21 -4.74 15.85
CA ILE A 135 -13.55 -4.83 16.47
C ILE A 135 -13.50 -5.97 17.50
N ASP A 136 -13.76 -5.67 18.77
CA ASP A 136 -13.88 -6.73 19.78
C ASP A 136 -15.15 -7.55 19.50
N ALA A 137 -14.96 -8.78 18.99
CA ALA A 137 -16.05 -9.67 18.64
C ALA A 137 -16.83 -10.13 19.86
N THR A 138 -16.20 -10.20 21.05
CA THR A 138 -16.92 -10.54 22.29
C THR A 138 -17.87 -9.43 22.68
N ALA A 139 -17.44 -8.16 22.58
CA ALA A 139 -18.32 -7.02 22.84
C ALA A 139 -19.50 -6.94 21.87
N LEU A 140 -19.29 -7.36 20.62
CA LEU A 140 -20.31 -7.41 19.57
C LEU A 140 -21.31 -8.56 19.77
N MET A 141 -20.83 -9.73 20.18
CA MET A 141 -21.60 -10.98 20.16
C MET A 141 -22.15 -11.42 21.53
N GLN A 142 -21.73 -10.80 22.64
CA GLN A 142 -22.18 -11.15 23.98
C GLN A 142 -23.06 -10.06 24.60
N LYS A 143 -24.07 -10.51 25.33
CA LYS A 143 -24.92 -9.72 26.23
C LYS A 143 -24.85 -10.30 27.64
N LYS A 144 -25.39 -9.58 28.62
CA LYS A 144 -25.41 -10.01 30.03
C LYS A 144 -26.05 -11.40 30.23
N THR A 145 -26.96 -11.79 29.34
CA THR A 145 -27.71 -13.05 29.40
C THR A 145 -27.17 -14.16 28.48
N GLY A 146 -26.04 -13.95 27.80
CA GLY A 146 -25.44 -14.93 26.88
C GLY A 146 -25.11 -14.34 25.52
N LYS A 147 -25.16 -15.16 24.45
CA LYS A 147 -24.95 -14.67 23.08
C LYS A 147 -26.14 -13.86 22.56
N VAL A 148 -25.87 -12.91 21.69
CA VAL A 148 -26.90 -12.13 20.97
C VAL A 148 -27.71 -13.02 20.02
N SER A 149 -28.99 -12.68 19.86
CA SER A 149 -29.89 -13.26 18.85
C SER A 149 -29.96 -12.37 17.61
N HIS A 150 -30.61 -12.87 16.55
CA HIS A 150 -30.78 -12.10 15.30
C HIS A 150 -31.44 -10.74 15.56
N GLY A 151 -30.88 -9.68 14.98
CA GLY A 151 -31.34 -8.29 15.15
C GLY A 151 -30.91 -7.60 16.44
N GLU A 152 -30.24 -8.30 17.37
CA GLU A 152 -29.72 -7.70 18.61
C GLU A 152 -28.24 -7.29 18.45
N LEU A 153 -27.76 -6.40 19.32
CA LEU A 153 -26.33 -6.11 19.46
C LEU A 153 -25.86 -6.43 20.87
N GLY A 154 -24.57 -6.73 21.00
CA GLY A 154 -23.96 -7.02 22.30
C GLY A 154 -24.07 -5.84 23.24
N THR A 155 -24.32 -6.12 24.53
CA THR A 155 -24.56 -5.06 25.54
C THR A 155 -23.38 -4.09 25.66
N TRP A 156 -22.18 -4.53 25.32
CA TRP A 156 -20.95 -3.76 25.46
C TRP A 156 -20.41 -3.25 24.11
N HIS A 157 -21.18 -3.38 23.02
CA HIS A 157 -20.74 -3.00 21.69
C HIS A 157 -20.32 -1.53 21.64
N GLU A 158 -21.19 -0.61 22.07
CA GLU A 158 -20.87 0.82 22.06
C GLU A 158 -19.84 1.20 23.12
N GLU A 159 -19.83 0.55 24.30
CA GLU A 159 -18.81 0.80 25.34
C GLU A 159 -17.40 0.48 24.84
N LYS A 160 -17.23 -0.64 24.12
CA LYS A 160 -15.93 -1.14 23.68
C LYS A 160 -15.59 -0.69 22.27
N ASN A 161 -16.40 -1.10 21.30
CA ASN A 161 -16.13 -0.89 19.88
C ASN A 161 -16.46 0.54 19.44
N ASN A 162 -17.38 1.20 20.15
CA ASN A 162 -17.76 2.61 19.96
C ASN A 162 -17.93 2.97 18.48
N SER A 163 -18.85 2.25 17.84
CA SER A 163 -19.09 2.33 16.40
C SER A 163 -19.45 3.74 15.98
N GLN A 164 -20.22 4.45 16.82
CA GLN A 164 -20.67 5.82 16.59
C GLN A 164 -19.50 6.81 16.54
N ARG A 165 -18.55 6.73 17.49
CA ARG A 165 -17.38 7.63 17.49
C ARG A 165 -16.49 7.40 16.27
N ILE A 166 -16.24 6.14 15.92
CA ILE A 166 -15.48 5.79 14.72
C ILE A 166 -16.18 6.33 13.48
N THR A 167 -17.52 6.20 13.42
CA THR A 167 -18.33 6.73 12.32
C THR A 167 -18.17 8.24 12.17
N GLN A 168 -18.25 8.99 13.27
CA GLN A 168 -18.07 10.45 13.24
C GLN A 168 -16.67 10.84 12.76
N LEU A 169 -15.62 10.20 13.28
CA LEU A 169 -14.24 10.47 12.86
C LEU A 169 -14.02 10.24 11.36
N LEU A 170 -14.60 9.17 10.83
CA LEU A 170 -14.49 8.84 9.40
C LEU A 170 -15.36 9.74 8.53
N LYS A 171 -16.55 10.16 9.00
CA LYS A 171 -17.35 11.18 8.32
C LYS A 171 -16.61 12.50 8.17
N ASP A 172 -15.93 12.94 9.23
CA ASP A 172 -15.17 14.18 9.23
C ASP A 172 -13.98 14.10 8.26
N ALA A 173 -13.20 13.02 8.33
CA ALA A 173 -12.03 12.82 7.48
C ALA A 173 -12.37 12.56 6.01
N PHE A 174 -13.44 11.81 5.73
CA PHE A 174 -13.79 11.40 4.37
C PHE A 174 -14.72 12.38 3.66
N SER A 175 -14.93 13.57 4.23
CA SER A 175 -15.66 14.66 3.58
C SER A 175 -15.03 15.07 2.23
N HIS A 176 -13.71 14.92 2.08
CA HIS A 176 -12.95 15.32 0.89
C HIS A 176 -11.94 14.22 0.48
N VAL A 177 -12.44 13.07 0.03
CA VAL A 177 -11.59 11.96 -0.45
C VAL A 177 -11.34 12.12 -1.95
N ASP A 178 -10.09 12.35 -2.34
CA ASP A 178 -9.68 12.49 -3.75
C ASP A 178 -9.02 11.24 -4.34
N SER A 179 -8.53 10.34 -3.48
CA SER A 179 -7.89 9.08 -3.87
C SER A 179 -8.64 7.87 -3.31
N PRO A 180 -8.51 6.68 -3.94
CA PRO A 180 -9.12 5.48 -3.39
C PRO A 180 -8.58 5.13 -2.00
N ARG A 181 -9.45 4.68 -1.09
CA ARG A 181 -9.12 4.29 0.29
C ARG A 181 -9.61 2.88 0.60
N LEU A 182 -8.84 2.15 1.40
CA LEU A 182 -9.26 0.86 1.96
C LEU A 182 -9.71 1.01 3.41
N VAL A 183 -10.83 0.38 3.76
CA VAL A 183 -11.26 0.20 5.14
C VAL A 183 -11.40 -1.29 5.43
N ILE A 184 -10.63 -1.78 6.41
CA ILE A 184 -10.70 -3.14 6.90
C ILE A 184 -11.40 -3.14 8.26
N LEU A 185 -12.55 -3.81 8.33
CA LEU A 185 -13.20 -4.14 9.59
C LEU A 185 -12.66 -5.50 10.06
N ALA A 186 -11.90 -5.51 11.16
CA ALA A 186 -11.20 -6.70 11.63
C ALA A 186 -11.77 -7.19 12.97
N PRO A 187 -12.80 -8.07 12.97
CA PRO A 187 -13.23 -8.78 14.17
C PRO A 187 -12.06 -9.53 14.82
N ILE A 188 -11.71 -9.16 16.04
CA ILE A 188 -10.66 -9.80 16.83
C ILE A 188 -11.26 -10.53 18.03
N LYS A 189 -10.47 -11.43 18.64
CA LYS A 189 -10.94 -12.34 19.70
C LYS A 189 -12.17 -13.16 19.25
N CYS A 190 -12.20 -13.52 17.97
CA CYS A 190 -13.34 -14.16 17.33
C CYS A 190 -13.32 -15.70 17.39
N GLU A 191 -12.40 -16.30 18.16
CA GLU A 191 -12.19 -17.76 18.27
C GLU A 191 -13.47 -18.54 18.63
N ALA A 192 -14.39 -17.93 19.40
CA ALA A 192 -15.66 -18.54 19.82
C ALA A 192 -16.84 -18.24 18.88
N TYR A 193 -16.64 -17.36 17.90
CA TYR A 193 -17.66 -16.86 16.96
C TYR A 193 -17.28 -17.10 15.50
N ASN A 194 -16.23 -17.88 15.25
CA ASN A 194 -15.77 -18.25 13.92
C ASN A 194 -15.34 -19.73 13.86
N ARG A 195 -16.09 -20.61 14.57
CA ARG A 195 -15.81 -22.06 14.62
C ARG A 195 -16.46 -22.83 13.50
N THR A 196 -17.62 -22.38 13.06
CA THR A 196 -18.41 -22.95 11.98
C THR A 196 -18.78 -21.83 11.01
N SER A 197 -19.11 -22.18 9.77
CA SER A 197 -19.58 -21.20 8.78
C SER A 197 -20.82 -20.44 9.28
N ALA A 198 -21.72 -21.09 10.02
CA ALA A 198 -22.89 -20.43 10.61
C ALA A 198 -22.51 -19.41 11.70
N ASP A 199 -21.53 -19.72 12.55
CA ASP A 199 -21.01 -18.74 13.52
C ASP A 199 -20.40 -17.53 12.79
N ALA A 200 -19.64 -17.80 11.73
CA ALA A 200 -18.94 -16.79 10.96
C ALA A 200 -19.90 -15.84 10.22
N GLU A 201 -20.95 -16.38 9.59
CA GLU A 201 -22.02 -15.60 8.99
C GLU A 201 -22.79 -14.79 10.04
N SER A 202 -23.03 -15.37 11.22
CA SER A 202 -23.63 -14.65 12.34
C SER A 202 -22.75 -13.47 12.77
N LEU A 203 -21.44 -13.67 12.93
CA LEU A 203 -20.50 -12.59 13.27
C LEU A 203 -20.52 -11.48 12.22
N LEU A 204 -20.48 -11.82 10.93
CA LEU A 204 -20.53 -10.88 9.83
C LEU A 204 -21.85 -10.08 9.82
N TYR A 205 -22.98 -10.76 10.05
CA TYR A 205 -24.29 -10.14 10.14
C TYR A 205 -24.34 -9.10 11.27
N HIS A 206 -23.92 -9.46 12.49
CA HIS A 206 -23.92 -8.55 13.63
C HIS A 206 -22.97 -7.37 13.43
N LEU A 207 -21.82 -7.59 12.77
CA LEU A 207 -20.91 -6.51 12.41
C LEU A 207 -21.55 -5.53 11.45
N LYS A 208 -22.25 -6.02 10.41
CA LYS A 208 -22.98 -5.17 9.45
C LYS A 208 -24.05 -4.33 10.13
N ILE A 209 -24.71 -4.84 11.16
CA ILE A 209 -25.68 -4.08 11.96
C ILE A 209 -24.97 -3.06 12.85
N GLY A 210 -23.98 -3.49 13.64
CA GLY A 210 -23.27 -2.61 14.58
C GLY A 210 -22.58 -1.44 13.91
N TYR A 211 -22.05 -1.65 12.70
CA TYR A 211 -21.42 -0.61 11.88
C TYR A 211 -22.30 -0.13 10.72
N GLY A 212 -23.62 -0.36 10.80
CA GLY A 212 -24.55 -0.04 9.70
C GLY A 212 -24.49 1.42 9.27
N GLU A 213 -24.43 2.36 10.22
CA GLU A 213 -24.32 3.80 9.92
C GLU A 213 -23.03 4.14 9.14
N LEU A 214 -21.90 3.55 9.54
CA LEU A 214 -20.62 3.73 8.85
C LEU A 214 -20.65 3.15 7.43
N LEU A 215 -21.17 1.92 7.31
CA LEU A 215 -21.27 1.25 6.02
C LEU A 215 -22.20 2.00 5.06
N GLU A 216 -23.30 2.56 5.56
CA GLU A 216 -24.22 3.34 4.75
C GLU A 216 -23.59 4.68 4.32
N PHE A 217 -22.80 5.32 5.19
CA PHE A 217 -22.01 6.48 4.82
C PHE A 217 -21.04 6.19 3.66
N PHE A 218 -20.34 5.05 3.68
CA PHE A 218 -19.43 4.65 2.60
C PHE A 218 -20.13 4.35 1.27
N LYS A 219 -21.42 4.03 1.29
CA LYS A 219 -22.24 3.82 0.09
C LYS A 219 -22.76 5.12 -0.55
N SER A 220 -22.55 6.27 0.09
CA SER A 220 -22.93 7.56 -0.49
C SER A 220 -22.26 7.78 -1.86
N ASP A 221 -22.93 8.52 -2.75
CA ASP A 221 -22.48 8.73 -4.14
C ASP A 221 -21.04 9.28 -4.25
N SER A 222 -20.62 10.09 -3.27
CA SER A 222 -19.28 10.66 -3.23
C SER A 222 -18.19 9.64 -2.89
N LEU A 223 -18.53 8.52 -2.24
CA LEU A 223 -17.60 7.54 -1.69
C LEU A 223 -17.71 6.14 -2.29
N ILE A 224 -18.84 5.76 -2.88
CA ILE A 224 -19.12 4.41 -3.39
C ILE A 224 -18.01 3.86 -4.32
N ASN A 225 -17.42 4.74 -5.14
CA ASN A 225 -16.37 4.39 -6.10
C ASN A 225 -14.94 4.63 -5.59
N LYS A 226 -14.80 5.25 -4.41
CA LYS A 226 -13.53 5.66 -3.81
C LYS A 226 -13.15 4.84 -2.59
N VAL A 227 -14.12 4.34 -1.82
CA VAL A 227 -13.85 3.56 -0.61
C VAL A 227 -14.11 2.08 -0.89
N ALA A 228 -13.12 1.24 -0.63
CA ALA A 228 -13.27 -0.20 -0.59
C ALA A 228 -13.40 -0.65 0.87
N VAL A 229 -14.30 -1.60 1.13
CA VAL A 229 -14.58 -2.07 2.49
C VAL A 229 -14.53 -3.58 2.52
N VAL A 230 -13.73 -4.14 3.42
CA VAL A 230 -13.58 -5.59 3.61
C VAL A 230 -13.69 -5.96 5.09
N VAL A 231 -14.16 -7.18 5.34
CA VAL A 231 -14.23 -7.78 6.67
C VAL A 231 -13.23 -8.93 6.73
N THR A 232 -12.30 -8.87 7.68
CA THR A 232 -11.26 -9.89 7.87
C THR A 232 -11.22 -10.31 9.33
N PRO A 233 -12.01 -11.32 9.75
CA PRO A 233 -11.93 -11.85 11.11
C PRO A 233 -10.54 -12.42 11.40
N VAL A 234 -9.98 -12.11 12.57
CA VAL A 234 -8.66 -12.57 13.02
C VAL A 234 -8.75 -13.18 14.41
N GLN A 235 -8.27 -14.41 14.56
CA GLN A 235 -8.07 -15.03 15.86
C GLN A 235 -6.72 -14.57 16.41
N THR A 236 -6.73 -13.59 17.31
CA THR A 236 -5.50 -12.91 17.77
C THR A 236 -4.67 -13.74 18.73
N ILE A 237 -5.27 -14.68 19.46
CA ILE A 237 -4.55 -15.54 20.42
C ILE A 237 -4.63 -17.00 19.97
N GLY A 238 -5.80 -17.40 19.46
CA GLY A 238 -6.12 -18.80 19.21
C GLY A 238 -6.53 -19.52 20.48
N ASN A 239 -7.47 -20.45 20.34
CA ASN A 239 -7.87 -21.37 21.41
C ASN A 239 -8.44 -20.70 22.68
N ILE A 240 -8.94 -19.47 22.60
CA ILE A 240 -9.58 -18.79 23.75
C ILE A 240 -11.11 -18.83 23.64
N THR A 241 -11.77 -18.82 24.79
CA THR A 241 -13.23 -18.66 24.89
C THR A 241 -13.56 -17.63 25.96
N PHE A 242 -14.56 -16.79 25.70
CA PHE A 242 -15.12 -15.87 26.69
C PHE A 242 -15.65 -16.65 27.90
N SER A 243 -15.29 -16.20 29.11
CA SER A 243 -15.69 -16.82 30.38
C SER A 243 -16.77 -16.00 31.06
N HIS A 244 -16.44 -14.77 31.43
CA HIS A 244 -17.34 -13.86 32.12
C HIS A 244 -16.83 -12.43 32.00
N TYR A 245 -17.67 -11.48 32.39
CA TYR A 245 -17.30 -10.09 32.55
C TYR A 245 -17.29 -9.68 34.03
N LYS A 246 -16.52 -8.66 34.37
CA LYS A 246 -16.65 -7.94 35.64
C LYS A 246 -16.62 -6.45 35.35
N THR A 247 -17.57 -5.72 35.91
CA THR A 247 -17.57 -4.26 35.85
C THR A 247 -16.90 -3.76 37.13
N ASP A 248 -15.92 -2.87 36.99
CA ASP A 248 -15.26 -2.25 38.14
C ASP A 248 -16.07 -1.08 38.71
N GLU A 249 -15.57 -0.48 39.79
CA GLU A 249 -16.21 0.66 40.49
C GLU A 249 -16.36 1.90 39.59
N ASN A 250 -15.59 2.00 38.51
CA ASN A 250 -15.64 3.09 37.54
C ASN A 250 -16.57 2.77 36.35
N ASN A 251 -17.43 1.75 36.47
CA ASN A 251 -18.31 1.25 35.41
C ASN A 251 -17.58 0.73 34.16
N PHE A 252 -16.29 0.41 34.25
CA PHE A 252 -15.55 -0.16 33.13
C PHE A 252 -15.70 -1.69 33.11
N THR A 253 -16.19 -2.24 32.00
CA THR A 253 -16.38 -3.70 31.88
C THR A 253 -15.09 -4.40 31.45
N LYS A 254 -14.56 -5.30 32.26
CA LYS A 254 -13.43 -6.16 31.89
C LYS A 254 -13.90 -7.56 31.48
N PHE A 255 -13.44 -8.04 30.34
CA PHE A 255 -13.68 -9.41 29.88
C PHE A 255 -12.58 -10.36 30.32
N TYR A 256 -12.98 -11.54 30.77
CA TYR A 256 -12.11 -12.62 31.16
C TYR A 256 -12.28 -13.80 30.21
N TYR A 257 -11.16 -14.44 29.88
CA TYR A 257 -11.09 -15.52 28.90
C TYR A 257 -10.38 -16.73 29.51
N HIS A 258 -10.65 -17.90 28.95
CA HIS A 258 -9.92 -19.13 29.27
C HIS A 258 -9.40 -19.79 28.01
N LYS A 259 -8.23 -20.41 28.11
CA LYS A 259 -7.70 -21.29 27.06
C LYS A 259 -8.48 -22.60 27.02
N THR A 260 -8.70 -23.09 25.82
CA THR A 260 -9.46 -24.31 25.51
C THR A 260 -8.72 -25.07 24.41
N PRO A 261 -7.94 -26.13 24.73
CA PRO A 261 -7.64 -26.67 26.08
C PRO A 261 -6.73 -25.77 26.94
N ILE A 262 -6.64 -26.02 28.26
CA ILE A 262 -5.89 -25.19 29.23
C ILE A 262 -4.43 -24.93 28.82
N ASN A 263 -3.77 -25.96 28.27
CA ASN A 263 -2.38 -25.89 27.83
C ASN A 263 -2.23 -25.51 26.34
N ALA A 264 -3.28 -24.97 25.72
CA ALA A 264 -3.22 -24.59 24.32
C ALA A 264 -2.09 -23.57 24.08
N PRO A 265 -1.27 -23.78 23.04
CA PRO A 265 -0.25 -22.81 22.65
C PRO A 265 -0.90 -21.56 22.08
N TYR A 266 -0.14 -20.47 22.06
CA TYR A 266 -0.46 -19.31 21.24
C TYR A 266 -0.44 -19.74 19.76
N GLN A 267 -1.57 -19.58 19.08
CA GLN A 267 -1.76 -20.02 17.71
C GLN A 267 -2.79 -19.11 17.02
N PRO A 268 -2.40 -17.85 16.71
CA PRO A 268 -3.29 -16.96 15.99
C PRO A 268 -3.66 -17.56 14.64
N LYS A 269 -4.85 -17.21 14.14
CA LYS A 269 -5.32 -17.64 12.81
C LYS A 269 -5.79 -16.44 12.01
N ASP A 270 -5.56 -16.51 10.71
CA ASP A 270 -6.01 -15.54 9.72
C ASP A 270 -5.37 -14.15 9.86
N GLY A 271 -4.26 -14.04 10.61
CA GLY A 271 -3.50 -12.80 10.78
C GLY A 271 -2.93 -12.27 9.46
N GLU A 272 -2.76 -13.13 8.46
CA GLU A 272 -2.34 -12.74 7.12
C GLU A 272 -3.44 -12.06 6.30
N GLN A 273 -4.72 -12.27 6.64
CA GLN A 273 -5.84 -11.81 5.80
C GLN A 273 -5.91 -10.28 5.69
N PRO A 274 -5.84 -9.48 6.79
CA PRO A 274 -5.77 -8.04 6.67
C PRO A 274 -4.61 -7.58 5.78
N LEU A 275 -3.43 -8.20 5.94
CA LEU A 275 -2.24 -7.88 5.15
C LEU A 275 -2.44 -8.16 3.66
N ARG A 276 -3.04 -9.31 3.31
CA ARG A 276 -3.35 -9.67 1.91
C ARG A 276 -4.26 -8.65 1.25
N TYR A 277 -5.34 -8.25 1.93
CA TYR A 277 -6.27 -7.25 1.40
C TYR A 277 -5.64 -5.85 1.26
N ILE A 278 -4.80 -5.44 2.23
CA ILE A 278 -3.98 -4.21 2.12
C ILE A 278 -3.11 -4.27 0.87
N LEU A 279 -2.38 -5.37 0.67
CA LEU A 279 -1.47 -5.52 -0.46
C LEU A 279 -2.20 -5.59 -1.79
N LEU A 280 -3.30 -6.35 -1.88
CA LEU A 280 -4.13 -6.41 -3.09
C LEU A 280 -4.61 -5.02 -3.50
N PHE A 281 -5.19 -4.29 -2.57
CA PHE A 281 -5.74 -2.96 -2.84
C PHE A 281 -4.64 -1.97 -3.27
N LEU A 282 -3.59 -1.86 -2.46
CA LEU A 282 -2.59 -0.82 -2.67
C LEU A 282 -1.69 -1.10 -3.86
N ILE A 283 -1.34 -2.38 -4.11
CA ILE A 283 -0.57 -2.75 -5.31
C ILE A 283 -1.44 -2.55 -6.57
N ASN A 284 -2.75 -2.82 -6.53
CA ASN A 284 -3.62 -2.53 -7.67
C ASN A 284 -3.65 -1.03 -8.01
N ILE A 285 -3.80 -0.15 -7.02
CA ILE A 285 -3.74 1.30 -7.22
C ILE A 285 -2.38 1.72 -7.79
N PHE A 286 -1.30 1.22 -7.19
CA PHE A 286 0.05 1.49 -7.67
C PHE A 286 0.24 1.06 -9.13
N LEU A 287 -0.27 -0.11 -9.51
CA LEU A 287 -0.18 -0.61 -10.88
C LEU A 287 -1.00 0.19 -11.87
N GLU A 288 -2.18 0.70 -11.49
CA GLU A 288 -2.95 1.60 -12.34
C GLU A 288 -2.14 2.86 -12.69
N ASN A 289 -1.53 3.48 -11.68
CA ASN A 289 -0.67 4.65 -11.87
C ASN A 289 0.56 4.31 -12.75
N LYS A 290 1.22 3.18 -12.50
CA LYS A 290 2.38 2.75 -13.29
C LYS A 290 2.04 2.42 -14.73
N ARG A 291 0.86 1.86 -15.02
CA ARG A 291 0.39 1.59 -16.39
C ARG A 291 0.18 2.90 -17.17
N GLN A 292 -0.33 3.95 -16.52
CA GLN A 292 -0.46 5.27 -17.13
C GLN A 292 0.91 5.87 -17.48
N ILE A 293 1.84 5.86 -16.51
CA ILE A 293 3.23 6.33 -16.72
C ILE A 293 3.90 5.56 -17.86
N LEU A 294 3.78 4.23 -17.87
CA LEU A 294 4.35 3.40 -18.92
C LEU A 294 3.82 3.77 -20.31
N GLN A 295 2.52 4.09 -20.41
CA GLN A 295 1.92 4.50 -21.68
C GLN A 295 2.47 5.86 -22.15
N GLU A 296 2.64 6.81 -21.25
CA GLU A 296 3.26 8.10 -21.54
C GLU A 296 4.73 7.95 -21.98
N GLU A 297 5.49 7.10 -21.29
CA GLU A 297 6.89 6.81 -21.62
C GLU A 297 7.02 6.12 -22.99
N LYS A 298 6.12 5.18 -23.32
CA LYS A 298 6.06 4.56 -24.65
C LYS A 298 5.73 5.58 -25.74
N ASN A 299 4.77 6.47 -25.50
CA ASN A 299 4.44 7.54 -26.44
C ASN A 299 5.62 8.51 -26.65
N LYS A 300 6.35 8.85 -25.58
CA LYS A 300 7.56 9.68 -25.65
C LYS A 300 8.68 8.98 -26.42
N LEU A 301 8.91 7.69 -26.15
CA LEU A 301 9.89 6.89 -26.87
C LEU A 301 9.59 6.84 -28.37
N GLN A 302 8.33 6.65 -28.76
CA GLN A 302 7.93 6.65 -30.16
C GLN A 302 8.23 7.99 -30.85
N LYS A 303 7.95 9.12 -30.18
CA LYS A 303 8.29 10.46 -30.69
C LYS A 303 9.80 10.63 -30.85
N LEU A 304 10.60 10.16 -29.89
CA LEU A 304 12.07 10.22 -29.95
C LEU A 304 12.64 9.34 -31.08
N ILE A 305 12.08 8.15 -31.31
CA ILE A 305 12.46 7.28 -32.43
C ILE A 305 12.16 7.97 -33.77
N ASN A 306 10.98 8.59 -33.91
CA ASN A 306 10.63 9.33 -35.12
C ASN A 306 11.58 10.53 -35.34
N SER A 307 11.93 11.25 -34.27
CA SER A 307 12.92 12.34 -34.29
C SER A 307 14.31 11.83 -34.69
N LEU A 308 14.74 10.70 -34.13
CA LEU A 308 16.03 10.08 -34.44
C LEU A 308 16.12 9.69 -35.92
N ASN A 309 15.05 9.12 -36.49
CA ASN A 309 15.00 8.81 -37.92
C ASN A 309 15.11 10.08 -38.76
N THR A 310 14.39 11.14 -38.39
CA THR A 310 14.46 12.44 -39.08
C THR A 310 15.85 13.07 -39.03
N GLU A 311 16.51 13.06 -37.86
CA GLU A 311 17.88 13.60 -37.72
C GLU A 311 18.91 12.72 -38.43
N LYS A 312 18.72 11.40 -38.47
CA LYS A 312 19.55 10.50 -39.29
C LYS A 312 19.41 10.80 -40.78
N ASP A 313 18.20 11.06 -41.27
CA ASP A 313 17.96 11.43 -42.66
C ASP A 313 18.64 12.77 -43.00
N LYS A 314 18.52 13.76 -42.12
CA LYS A 314 19.23 15.05 -42.27
C LYS A 314 20.74 14.87 -42.28
N PHE A 315 21.28 14.06 -41.36
CA PHE A 315 22.71 13.75 -41.31
C PHE A 315 23.19 13.04 -42.58
N GLN A 316 22.43 12.09 -43.11
CA GLN A 316 22.74 11.42 -44.38
C GLN A 316 22.73 12.40 -45.56
N ASN A 317 21.76 13.33 -45.60
CA ASN A 317 21.70 14.36 -46.64
C ASN A 317 22.88 15.33 -46.54
N ALA A 318 23.23 15.79 -45.34
CA ALA A 318 24.39 16.65 -45.10
C ALA A 318 25.72 15.94 -45.45
N THR A 319 25.81 14.63 -45.18
CA THR A 319 26.98 13.81 -45.56
C THR A 319 27.11 13.72 -47.08
N LYS A 320 26.01 13.49 -47.81
CA LYS A 320 26.02 13.47 -49.29
C LYS A 320 26.41 14.83 -49.88
N ASP A 321 25.88 15.92 -49.33
CA ASP A 321 26.24 17.29 -49.77
C ASP A 321 27.72 17.59 -49.48
N PHE A 322 28.23 17.17 -48.31
CA PHE A 322 29.65 17.27 -47.98
C PHE A 322 30.52 16.46 -48.95
N GLU A 323 30.17 15.21 -49.27
CA GLU A 323 30.89 14.37 -50.24
C GLU A 323 30.90 15.00 -51.64
N GLU A 324 29.80 15.62 -52.06
CA GLU A 324 29.70 16.32 -53.34
C GLU A 324 30.60 17.57 -53.36
N LYS A 325 30.54 18.39 -52.30
CA LYS A 325 31.40 19.58 -52.14
C LYS A 325 32.88 19.22 -52.02
N GLU A 326 33.22 18.12 -51.36
CA GLU A 326 34.58 17.57 -51.28
C GLU A 326 35.07 17.12 -52.66
N ARG A 327 34.25 16.41 -53.45
CA ARG A 327 34.58 16.05 -54.84
C ARG A 327 34.83 17.28 -55.71
N LEU A 328 33.97 18.28 -55.63
CA LEU A 328 34.12 19.54 -56.37
C LEU A 328 35.37 20.30 -55.95
N PHE A 329 35.65 20.37 -54.65
CA PHE A 329 36.87 20.97 -54.12
C PHE A 329 38.11 20.23 -54.65
N ASN A 330 38.15 18.90 -54.58
CA ASN A 330 39.27 18.08 -55.04
C ASN A 330 39.48 18.15 -56.56
N GLN A 331 38.43 18.07 -57.38
CA GLN A 331 38.52 18.25 -58.84
C GLN A 331 39.03 19.64 -59.21
N ARG A 332 38.55 20.68 -58.52
CA ARG A 332 39.00 22.05 -58.75
C ARG A 332 40.43 22.27 -58.28
N ASN A 333 40.86 21.68 -57.16
CA ASN A 333 42.23 21.78 -56.66
C ASN A 333 43.22 21.07 -57.60
N ASN A 334 42.83 19.95 -58.20
CA ASN A 334 43.64 19.22 -59.19
C ASN A 334 43.76 19.99 -60.52
N ASN A 335 42.69 20.68 -60.96
CA ASN A 335 42.69 21.51 -62.16
C ASN A 335 43.40 22.88 -61.97
N TRP A 336 43.41 23.43 -60.74
CA TRP A 336 44.02 24.74 -60.43
C TRP A 336 45.48 24.69 -59.95
N TRP A 337 46.05 23.49 -59.74
CA TRP A 337 47.48 23.33 -59.46
C TRP A 337 48.38 23.96 -60.54
N VAL A 338 47.87 24.04 -61.79
CA VAL A 338 48.56 24.64 -62.95
C VAL A 338 48.58 26.19 -62.91
N PHE A 339 47.77 26.85 -62.08
CA PHE A 339 47.60 28.32 -62.04
C PHE A 339 47.87 28.96 -60.66
N ARG A 340 48.83 28.40 -59.93
CA ARG A 340 49.11 28.67 -58.49
C ARG A 340 49.36 30.15 -58.12
N GLU A 341 49.80 30.99 -59.07
CA GLU A 341 50.17 32.40 -58.83
C GLU A 341 48.97 33.37 -58.75
N ILE A 342 47.83 33.08 -59.40
CA ILE A 342 46.67 34.01 -59.46
C ILE A 342 45.62 33.68 -58.37
N ALA A 343 45.76 32.53 -57.70
CA ALA A 343 44.77 31.97 -56.79
C ALA A 343 44.62 32.68 -55.44
N ASN A 344 45.67 33.33 -54.95
CA ASN A 344 45.72 33.89 -53.59
C ASN A 344 44.87 35.16 -53.40
N PHE A 345 44.26 35.69 -54.48
CA PHE A 345 43.48 36.93 -54.43
C PHE A 345 41.97 36.73 -54.14
N PHE A 346 41.44 35.52 -54.34
CA PHE A 346 40.03 35.19 -54.08
C PHE A 346 39.93 34.16 -52.95
N ASN A 347 40.02 34.66 -51.72
CA ASN A 347 40.09 33.88 -50.49
C ASN A 347 38.72 33.43 -49.97
N ASP A 348 37.86 32.92 -50.85
CA ASP A 348 36.50 32.44 -50.52
C ASP A 348 36.33 30.94 -50.84
N ARG A 349 37.47 30.23 -50.92
CA ARG A 349 37.57 28.84 -51.41
C ARG A 349 37.32 27.79 -50.34
N GLU A 350 37.70 28.07 -49.10
CA GLU A 350 37.57 27.16 -47.97
C GLU A 350 36.20 27.27 -47.29
N THR A 351 35.50 28.38 -47.48
CA THR A 351 34.24 28.73 -46.80
C THR A 351 33.15 27.68 -47.05
N PRO A 352 32.80 27.30 -48.29
CA PRO A 352 31.70 26.34 -48.54
C PRO A 352 32.00 24.91 -48.06
N TYR A 353 33.27 24.48 -48.13
CA TYR A 353 33.71 23.17 -47.67
C TYR A 353 33.73 23.09 -46.13
N ASN A 354 34.31 24.10 -45.47
CA ASN A 354 34.34 24.17 -44.01
C ASN A 354 32.94 24.31 -43.42
N THR A 355 32.03 25.08 -44.03
CA THR A 355 30.63 25.16 -43.59
C THR A 355 29.92 23.81 -43.70
N ALA A 356 30.09 23.06 -44.80
CA ALA A 356 29.50 21.73 -44.94
C ALA A 356 30.07 20.72 -43.92
N LYS A 357 31.37 20.81 -43.62
CA LYS A 357 32.04 19.99 -42.60
C LYS A 357 31.51 20.30 -41.18
N GLU A 358 31.34 21.58 -40.85
CA GLU A 358 30.74 22.02 -39.59
C GLU A 358 29.28 21.55 -39.47
N GLU A 359 28.51 21.62 -40.55
CA GLU A 359 27.12 21.16 -40.60
C GLU A 359 27.00 19.64 -40.35
N VAL A 360 27.88 18.83 -40.96
CA VAL A 360 27.95 17.37 -40.69
C VAL A 360 28.27 17.10 -39.22
N ASN A 361 29.23 17.83 -38.64
CA ASN A 361 29.61 17.66 -37.23
C ASN A 361 28.46 18.02 -36.27
N LEU A 362 27.75 19.13 -36.54
CA LEU A 362 26.57 19.54 -35.77
C LEU A 362 25.46 18.49 -35.86
N LYS A 363 25.14 18.01 -37.07
CA LYS A 363 24.12 16.98 -37.28
C LYS A 363 24.50 15.64 -36.65
N GLN A 364 25.79 15.30 -36.61
CA GLN A 364 26.27 14.12 -35.90
C GLN A 364 26.08 14.25 -34.37
N ALA A 365 26.29 15.45 -33.82
CA ALA A 365 26.05 15.73 -32.41
C ALA A 365 24.55 15.61 -32.06
N ASP A 366 23.66 16.19 -32.88
CA ASP A 366 22.21 16.09 -32.74
C ASP A 366 21.75 14.62 -32.71
N VAL A 367 22.23 13.79 -33.65
CA VAL A 367 21.90 12.35 -33.69
C VAL A 367 22.37 11.62 -32.42
N LYS A 368 23.58 11.92 -31.94
CA LYS A 368 24.12 11.29 -30.71
C LYS A 368 23.31 11.68 -29.47
N GLU A 369 22.90 12.94 -29.37
CA GLU A 369 22.06 13.40 -28.26
C GLU A 369 20.71 12.69 -28.25
N VAL A 370 20.01 12.67 -29.39
CA VAL A 370 18.71 12.00 -29.52
C VAL A 370 18.86 10.49 -29.25
N GLN A 371 19.93 9.86 -29.72
CA GLN A 371 20.21 8.44 -29.45
C GLN A 371 20.40 8.16 -27.95
N THR A 372 21.10 9.03 -27.23
CA THR A 372 21.27 8.92 -25.77
C THR A 372 19.93 9.07 -25.05
N ASN A 373 19.08 9.99 -25.49
CA ASN A 373 17.73 10.18 -24.97
C ASN A 373 16.81 8.96 -25.25
N VAL A 374 16.94 8.33 -26.41
CA VAL A 374 16.24 7.07 -26.73
C VAL A 374 16.69 5.95 -25.80
N GLN A 375 17.99 5.73 -25.63
CA GLN A 375 18.52 4.67 -24.76
C GLN A 375 18.08 4.86 -23.31
N SER A 376 18.20 6.07 -22.77
CA SER A 376 17.78 6.35 -21.39
C SER A 376 16.26 6.18 -21.19
N THR A 377 15.44 6.53 -22.18
CA THR A 377 13.99 6.33 -22.13
C THR A 377 13.62 4.85 -22.25
N LEU A 378 14.32 4.09 -23.10
CA LEU A 378 14.13 2.63 -23.24
C LEU A 378 14.39 1.91 -21.90
N LEU A 379 15.49 2.23 -21.22
CA LEU A 379 15.82 1.64 -19.92
C LEU A 379 14.74 1.93 -18.86
N LYS A 380 14.12 3.12 -18.90
CA LYS A 380 13.00 3.46 -18.01
C LYS A 380 11.76 2.61 -18.31
N VAL A 381 11.39 2.48 -19.58
CA VAL A 381 10.26 1.65 -20.02
C VAL A 381 10.46 0.20 -19.59
N GLU A 382 11.65 -0.36 -19.80
CA GLU A 382 11.99 -1.74 -19.39
C GLU A 382 11.90 -1.92 -17.88
N ALA A 383 12.45 -0.99 -17.09
CA ALA A 383 12.38 -1.04 -15.63
C ALA A 383 10.93 -0.95 -15.11
N THR A 384 10.11 -0.05 -15.67
CA THR A 384 8.69 0.07 -15.32
C THR A 384 7.92 -1.21 -15.69
N GLN A 385 8.21 -1.82 -16.83
CA GLN A 385 7.60 -3.07 -17.28
C GLN A 385 7.98 -4.26 -16.37
N GLU A 386 9.24 -4.33 -15.94
CA GLU A 386 9.73 -5.33 -14.98
C GLU A 386 8.98 -5.21 -13.64
N GLN A 387 8.84 -3.98 -13.11
CA GLN A 387 8.08 -3.71 -11.89
C GLN A 387 6.62 -4.17 -12.00
N ILE A 388 5.94 -3.82 -13.10
CA ILE A 388 4.54 -4.22 -13.34
C ILE A 388 4.42 -5.76 -13.36
N SER A 389 5.36 -6.45 -14.03
CA SER A 389 5.37 -7.91 -14.11
C SER A 389 5.53 -8.58 -12.73
N ALA A 390 6.49 -8.09 -11.93
CA ALA A 390 6.73 -8.61 -10.58
C ALA A 390 5.49 -8.45 -9.68
N PHE A 391 4.86 -7.27 -9.71
CA PHE A 391 3.67 -7.00 -8.90
C PHE A 391 2.42 -7.75 -9.37
N ASN A 392 2.21 -7.94 -10.67
CA ASN A 392 1.10 -8.77 -11.18
C ASN A 392 1.19 -10.21 -10.67
N ASN A 393 2.40 -10.79 -10.63
CA ASN A 393 2.61 -12.13 -10.06
C ASN A 393 2.31 -12.15 -8.56
N ALA A 394 2.82 -11.17 -7.81
CA ALA A 394 2.54 -11.05 -6.38
C ALA A 394 1.04 -10.89 -6.08
N LEU A 395 0.32 -10.05 -6.84
CA LEU A 395 -1.12 -9.87 -6.73
C LEU A 395 -1.88 -11.19 -6.89
N PHE A 396 -1.56 -11.96 -7.93
CA PHE A 396 -2.17 -13.26 -8.15
C PHE A 396 -1.97 -14.20 -6.95
N ARG A 397 -0.76 -14.22 -6.37
CA ARG A 397 -0.44 -15.04 -5.18
C ARG A 397 -1.15 -14.55 -3.92
N PHE A 398 -1.32 -13.23 -3.76
CA PHE A 398 -2.10 -12.68 -2.65
C PHE A 398 -3.58 -13.00 -2.80
N ALA A 399 -4.12 -12.87 -4.01
CA ALA A 399 -5.52 -13.10 -4.34
C ALA A 399 -5.95 -14.54 -4.07
N ILE A 400 -5.16 -15.54 -4.50
CA ILE A 400 -5.46 -16.97 -4.27
C ILE A 400 -5.59 -17.30 -2.78
N GLY A 401 -4.77 -16.69 -1.92
CA GLY A 401 -4.82 -16.95 -0.48
C GLY A 401 -5.77 -16.03 0.29
N SER A 402 -6.50 -15.14 -0.38
CA SER A 402 -7.47 -14.25 0.25
C SER A 402 -8.80 -14.96 0.41
N LYS A 403 -9.32 -14.99 1.63
CA LYS A 403 -10.60 -15.62 1.96
C LYS A 403 -11.75 -14.66 1.68
N ASN A 404 -12.86 -15.17 1.17
CA ASN A 404 -14.10 -14.41 0.89
C ASN A 404 -15.39 -15.16 1.32
N SER A 405 -15.24 -16.22 2.10
CA SER A 405 -16.32 -17.00 2.74
C SER A 405 -16.07 -17.08 4.24
N ASP A 406 -16.98 -17.70 5.01
CA ASP A 406 -16.79 -17.95 6.44
C ASP A 406 -16.50 -16.67 7.24
N GLY A 407 -17.38 -15.67 7.08
CA GLY A 407 -17.30 -14.39 7.76
C GLY A 407 -16.29 -13.39 7.16
N PHE A 408 -15.45 -13.84 6.21
CA PHE A 408 -14.68 -12.93 5.36
C PHE A 408 -15.59 -12.39 4.25
N ALA A 409 -15.53 -11.08 3.98
CA ALA A 409 -16.39 -10.49 2.96
C ALA A 409 -15.77 -9.24 2.35
N ILE A 410 -15.96 -9.06 1.05
CA ILE A 410 -15.83 -7.75 0.39
C ILE A 410 -17.22 -7.11 0.45
N ILE A 411 -17.35 -6.04 1.21
CA ILE A 411 -18.62 -5.30 1.35
C ILE A 411 -18.80 -4.31 0.21
N GLN A 412 -17.70 -3.66 -0.20
CA GLN A 412 -17.70 -2.62 -1.22
C GLN A 412 -16.36 -2.58 -1.95
N GLY A 413 -16.37 -2.13 -3.21
CA GLY A 413 -15.14 -1.90 -3.97
C GLY A 413 -14.54 -3.14 -4.61
N HIS A 414 -15.36 -4.11 -5.02
CA HIS A 414 -14.94 -5.37 -5.68
C HIS A 414 -13.94 -5.17 -6.83
N LYS A 415 -14.04 -4.07 -7.59
CA LYS A 415 -13.11 -3.73 -8.68
C LYS A 415 -11.64 -3.64 -8.23
N TRP A 416 -11.39 -3.43 -6.94
CA TRP A 416 -10.03 -3.34 -6.38
C TRP A 416 -9.48 -4.69 -5.92
N PHE A 417 -10.30 -5.73 -5.93
CA PHE A 417 -9.97 -7.07 -5.45
C PHE A 417 -10.35 -8.09 -6.51
N ASP A 418 -9.56 -8.18 -7.58
CA ASP A 418 -9.67 -9.25 -8.57
C ASP A 418 -9.23 -10.59 -7.95
N ILE A 419 -10.12 -11.18 -7.15
CA ILE A 419 -9.95 -12.49 -6.54
C ILE A 419 -10.47 -13.54 -7.52
N PRO A 420 -9.63 -14.48 -8.01
CA PRO A 420 -10.09 -15.54 -8.90
C PRO A 420 -11.19 -16.36 -8.22
N GLN A 421 -12.42 -16.34 -8.76
CA GLN A 421 -13.55 -17.09 -8.19
C GLN A 421 -13.49 -18.61 -8.42
N SER A 422 -12.36 -19.14 -8.90
CA SER A 422 -12.26 -20.52 -9.40
C SER A 422 -11.10 -21.32 -8.80
N ILE A 423 -10.91 -21.29 -7.47
CA ILE A 423 -10.05 -22.29 -6.78
C ILE A 423 -10.59 -22.68 -5.39
N PHE A 424 -11.90 -22.62 -5.15
CA PHE A 424 -12.52 -23.20 -3.94
C PHE A 424 -13.61 -24.19 -4.30
#